data_AF-A0AA40HW86-F1
#
_entry.id   AF-A0AA40HW86-F1
#
_cell.length_a   1.000
_cell.length_b   1.000
_cell.length_c   1.000
_cell.angle_alpha   90.00
_cell.angle_beta   90.00
_cell.angle_gamma   90.00
#
_symmetry.space_group_name_H-M   'P 1'
#
loop_
_entity.id
_entity.type
_entity.pdbx_description
1 polymer ?
#
loop_
_entity_poly.entity_id
_entity_poly.type
_entity_poly.pdbx_seq_one_letter_code
_entity_poly.pdbx_strand_id
1 'polypeptide(L)'
;MQRLPLVCTGLGFTMCRSWCPDRTVFQARKYIANSLEEKYTEPVILNLEKTWEESDTRTPLICFLSMGSDPTIQIDALAKKLKLANQSEQDGG
;
A
#
# COMPACT_ATOMS: atom_id res chain seq x y z
N MET A 1 26.36 -27.38 14.72
CA MET A 1 25.32 -26.35 14.90
C MET A 1 25.98 -24.97 14.94
N GLN A 2 26.46 -24.45 13.80
CA GLN A 2 26.86 -23.05 13.64
C GLN A 2 26.46 -22.61 12.23
N ARG A 3 25.59 -21.59 12.19
CA ARG A 3 24.95 -21.04 11.00
C ARG A 3 25.99 -20.29 10.16
N LEU A 4 26.24 -20.75 8.92
CA LEU A 4 26.98 -20.00 7.93
C LEU A 4 26.15 -18.76 7.48
N PRO A 5 26.68 -17.53 7.56
CA PRO A 5 26.00 -16.32 7.09
C PRO A 5 26.32 -16.05 5.61
N LEU A 6 26.23 -17.05 4.74
CA LEU A 6 26.76 -16.96 3.36
C LEU A 6 25.80 -17.49 2.28
N VAL A 7 24.52 -17.11 2.33
CA VAL A 7 23.57 -17.38 1.23
C VAL A 7 22.76 -16.12 0.86
N CYS A 8 23.32 -14.93 1.05
CA CYS A 8 22.58 -13.66 0.90
C CYS A 8 23.04 -12.76 -0.25
N THR A 9 23.85 -13.24 -1.20
CA THR A 9 24.24 -12.46 -2.39
C THR A 9 23.83 -13.18 -3.68
N GLY A 10 22.66 -12.79 -4.23
CA GLY A 10 22.26 -13.03 -5.63
C GLY A 10 21.72 -14.43 -6.00
N LEU A 11 22.41 -15.51 -5.66
CA LEU A 11 22.13 -16.83 -6.23
C LEU A 11 20.98 -17.63 -5.54
N GLY A 12 20.52 -17.17 -4.38
CA GLY A 12 19.57 -17.91 -3.52
C GLY A 12 18.08 -17.77 -3.86
N PHE A 13 17.69 -16.76 -4.65
CA PHE A 13 16.28 -16.50 -4.97
C PHE A 13 15.66 -17.62 -5.81
N THR A 14 16.40 -18.11 -6.82
CA THR A 14 15.95 -19.17 -7.74
C THR A 14 15.81 -20.52 -7.04
N MET A 15 16.71 -20.84 -6.10
CA MET A 15 16.69 -22.10 -5.35
C MET A 15 15.58 -22.14 -4.27
N CYS A 16 15.24 -21.00 -3.67
CA CYS A 16 14.11 -20.92 -2.73
C CYS A 16 12.76 -21.10 -3.44
N ARG A 17 12.61 -20.61 -4.68
CA ARG A 17 11.38 -20.77 -5.48
C ARG A 17 11.06 -22.22 -5.82
N SER A 18 12.06 -23.08 -5.99
CA SER A 18 11.88 -24.48 -6.42
C SER A 18 11.62 -25.46 -5.28
N TRP A 19 12.05 -25.16 -4.04
CA TRP A 19 12.00 -26.12 -2.92
C TRP A 19 10.95 -25.75 -1.86
N CYS A 20 10.84 -24.46 -1.51
CA CYS A 20 9.92 -24.00 -0.47
C CYS A 20 9.32 -22.62 -0.83
N PRO A 21 8.15 -22.58 -1.51
CA PRO A 21 7.51 -21.31 -1.86
C PRO A 21 7.19 -20.44 -0.63
N ASP A 22 6.94 -21.05 0.53
CA ASP A 22 6.67 -20.39 1.81
C ASP A 22 7.76 -19.39 2.23
N ARG A 23 9.05 -19.73 2.03
CA ARG A 23 10.17 -18.88 2.45
C ARG A 23 10.56 -17.81 1.43
N THR A 24 9.94 -17.85 0.26
CA THR A 24 10.29 -16.98 -0.86
C THR A 24 9.88 -15.53 -0.60
N VAL A 25 8.75 -15.31 0.07
CA VAL A 25 8.25 -13.95 0.37
C VAL A 25 9.22 -13.21 1.30
N PHE A 26 9.73 -13.88 2.33
CA PHE A 26 10.69 -13.30 3.27
C PHE A 26 12.04 -12.97 2.60
N GLN A 27 12.55 -13.87 1.76
CA GLN A 27 13.79 -13.64 1.01
C GLN A 27 13.64 -12.55 -0.05
N ALA A 28 12.49 -12.46 -0.71
CA ALA A 28 12.18 -11.39 -1.66
C ALA A 28 12.21 -10.03 -0.96
N ARG A 29 11.53 -9.90 0.18
CA ARG A 29 11.54 -8.66 0.98
C ARG A 29 12.96 -8.28 1.38
N LYS A 30 13.75 -9.22 1.92
CA LYS A 30 15.15 -8.96 2.30
C LYS A 30 16.02 -8.51 1.11
N TYR A 31 15.83 -9.11 -0.06
CA TYR A 31 16.58 -8.73 -1.27
C TYR A 31 16.20 -7.33 -1.75
N ILE A 32 14.90 -6.99 -1.75
CA ILE A 32 14.40 -5.67 -2.11
C ILE A 32 14.92 -4.61 -1.13
N ALA A 33 14.84 -4.85 0.18
CA ALA A 33 15.38 -3.92 1.19
C ALA A 33 16.89 -3.67 1.00
N ASN A 34 17.66 -4.72 0.71
CA ASN A 34 19.11 -4.59 0.50
C ASN A 34 19.49 -3.89 -0.81
N SER A 35 18.63 -3.96 -1.84
CA SER A 35 18.96 -3.43 -3.19
C SER A 35 18.37 -2.05 -3.44
N LEU A 36 17.18 -1.78 -2.91
CA LEU A 36 16.38 -0.57 -3.19
C LEU A 36 16.15 0.30 -1.95
N GLU A 37 16.53 -0.17 -0.74
CA GLU A 37 16.28 0.43 0.59
C GLU A 37 14.96 -0.05 1.25
N GLU A 38 14.94 -0.09 2.60
CA GLU A 38 13.84 -0.64 3.42
C GLU A 38 12.50 0.11 3.25
N LYS A 39 12.55 1.36 2.76
CA LYS A 39 11.35 2.16 2.46
C LYS A 39 10.41 1.54 1.42
N TYR A 40 10.91 0.64 0.57
CA TYR A 40 10.12 -0.05 -0.44
C TYR A 40 9.60 -1.42 0.01
N THR A 41 9.96 -1.87 1.22
CA THR A 41 9.47 -3.14 1.78
C THR A 41 8.32 -2.97 2.77
N GLU A 42 8.10 -1.75 3.24
CA GLU A 42 7.02 -1.44 4.18
C GLU A 42 5.67 -1.32 3.47
N PRO A 43 4.58 -1.85 4.07
CA PRO A 43 3.24 -1.67 3.54
C PRO A 43 2.85 -0.19 3.60
N VAL A 44 2.48 0.38 2.45
CA VAL A 44 1.99 1.76 2.39
C VAL A 44 0.61 1.83 3.02
N ILE A 45 0.48 2.57 4.11
CA ILE A 45 -0.81 2.88 4.72
C ILE A 45 -1.48 3.97 3.86
N LEU A 46 -2.69 3.69 3.38
CA LEU A 46 -3.48 4.65 2.62
C LEU A 46 -3.85 5.83 3.53
N ASN A 47 -3.32 7.02 3.21
CA ASN A 47 -3.70 8.26 3.87
C ASN A 47 -4.51 9.11 2.88
N LEU A 48 -5.83 9.12 3.05
CA LEU A 48 -6.78 9.84 2.19
C LEU A 48 -6.52 11.34 2.14
N GLU A 49 -6.03 11.94 3.23
CA GLU A 49 -5.74 13.37 3.30
C GLU A 49 -4.54 13.77 2.44
N LYS A 50 -3.43 13.04 2.58
CA LYS A 50 -2.24 13.26 1.74
C LYS A 50 -2.51 12.97 0.27
N THR A 51 -3.25 11.89 -0.01
CA THR A 51 -3.60 11.51 -1.39
C THR A 51 -4.48 12.58 -2.04
N TRP A 52 -5.37 13.21 -1.27
CA TRP A 52 -6.17 14.33 -1.74
C TRP A 52 -5.32 15.58 -2.01
N GLU A 53 -4.39 15.93 -1.11
CA GLU A 53 -3.48 17.07 -1.29
C GLU A 53 -2.60 16.95 -2.53
N GLU A 54 -2.21 15.73 -2.91
CA GLU A 54 -1.45 15.44 -4.13
C GLU A 54 -2.32 15.35 -5.39
N SER A 55 -3.65 15.35 -5.25
CA SER A 55 -4.59 15.16 -6.35
C SER A 55 -5.08 16.48 -6.94
N ASP A 56 -5.25 16.49 -8.27
CA ASP A 56 -5.81 17.62 -9.02
C ASP A 56 -7.20 17.27 -9.56
N THR A 57 -8.02 18.29 -9.88
CA THR A 57 -9.37 18.11 -10.48
C THR A 57 -9.36 17.33 -11.80
N ARG A 58 -8.21 17.19 -12.46
CA ARG A 58 -8.05 16.43 -13.71
C ARG A 58 -7.68 14.96 -13.51
N THR A 59 -7.36 14.54 -12.28
CA THR A 59 -6.89 13.19 -11.96
C THR A 59 -7.84 12.52 -10.96
N PRO A 60 -8.81 11.70 -11.40
CA PRO A 60 -9.75 11.06 -10.49
C PRO A 60 -9.05 10.02 -9.61
N LEU A 61 -9.42 9.97 -8.34
CA LEU A 61 -8.92 8.98 -7.38
C LEU A 61 -9.76 7.70 -7.44
N ILE A 62 -9.10 6.55 -7.55
CA ILE A 62 -9.74 5.22 -7.62
C ILE A 62 -9.24 4.38 -6.45
N CYS A 63 -10.16 3.81 -5.65
CA CYS A 63 -9.83 2.94 -4.54
C CYS A 63 -10.10 1.46 -4.89
N PHE A 64 -9.09 0.61 -4.74
CA PHE A 64 -9.28 -0.84 -4.84
C PHE A 64 -9.78 -1.40 -3.51
N LEU A 65 -11.01 -1.89 -3.49
CA LEU A 65 -11.68 -2.37 -2.28
C LEU A 65 -11.65 -3.88 -2.20
N SER A 66 -11.19 -4.40 -1.07
CA SER A 66 -11.52 -5.75 -0.62
C SER A 66 -12.83 -5.73 0.19
N MET A 67 -13.45 -6.90 0.39
CA MET A 67 -14.64 -7.04 1.23
C MET A 67 -14.38 -6.43 2.63
N GLY A 68 -15.28 -5.55 3.07
CA GLY A 68 -15.17 -4.87 4.38
C GLY A 68 -14.19 -3.69 4.44
N SER A 69 -13.54 -3.32 3.33
CA SER A 69 -12.60 -2.20 3.26
C SER A 69 -13.21 -0.92 2.70
N ASP A 70 -14.53 -0.76 2.79
CA ASP A 70 -15.24 0.41 2.26
C ASP A 70 -14.84 1.70 3.00
N PRO A 71 -14.22 2.69 2.33
CA PRO A 71 -13.76 3.92 2.96
C PRO A 71 -14.81 5.04 2.91
N THR A 72 -16.09 4.76 2.63
CA THR A 72 -17.13 5.78 2.40
C THR A 72 -17.23 6.78 3.55
N ILE A 73 -17.16 6.31 4.81
CA ILE A 73 -17.21 7.19 6.00
C ILE A 73 -16.00 8.13 6.04
N GLN A 74 -14.82 7.65 5.67
CA GLN A 74 -13.60 8.46 5.65
C GLN A 74 -13.63 9.50 4.53
N ILE A 75 -14.22 9.16 3.38
CA ILE A 75 -14.44 10.08 2.26
C ILE A 75 -15.43 11.18 2.66
N ASP A 76 -16.55 10.84 3.30
CA ASP A 76 -17.54 11.83 3.77
C ASP A 76 -16.95 12.79 4.83
N ALA A 77 -16.16 12.25 5.77
CA ALA A 77 -15.44 13.07 6.74
C ALA A 77 -14.43 14.03 6.08
N LEU A 78 -13.69 13.55 5.08
CA LEU A 78 -12.74 14.37 4.32
C LEU A 78 -13.45 15.46 3.51
N ALA A 79 -14.56 15.12 2.84
CA ALA A 79 -15.36 16.08 2.06
C ALA A 79 -15.92 17.20 2.95
N LYS A 80 -16.40 16.87 4.15
CA LYS A 80 -16.85 17.84 5.17
C LYS A 80 -15.71 18.75 5.64
N LYS A 81 -14.51 18.19 5.89
CA LYS A 81 -13.32 18.96 6.28
C LYS A 81 -12.90 19.95 5.19
N LEU A 82 -12.95 19.53 3.93
CA LEU A 82 -12.57 20.31 2.76
C LEU A 82 -13.68 21.25 2.25
N LYS A 83 -14.87 21.22 2.87
CA LYS A 83 -16.06 21.99 2.46
C LYS A 83 -16.46 21.76 0.99
N LEU A 84 -16.13 20.60 0.44
CA LEU A 84 -16.51 20.19 -0.92
C LEU A 84 -17.95 19.69 -1.00
N ALA A 85 -18.73 19.89 0.08
CA ALA A 85 -20.14 19.55 0.12
C ALA A 85 -20.85 20.26 -1.03
N ASN A 86 -21.29 19.46 -2.01
CA ASN A 86 -22.15 19.92 -3.07
C ASN A 86 -23.37 20.57 -2.44
N GLN A 87 -23.69 21.77 -2.91
CA GLN A 87 -24.92 22.51 -2.66
C GLN A 87 -26.12 21.78 -3.32
N SER A 88 -26.32 20.50 -3.03
CA SER A 88 -27.39 19.69 -3.63
C SER A 88 -28.29 19.01 -2.59
N GLU A 89 -28.19 19.38 -1.31
CA GLU A 89 -29.17 19.01 -0.28
C GLU A 89 -29.80 20.28 0.33
N GLN A 90 -30.40 21.10 -0.54
CA GLN A 90 -31.57 21.91 -0.20
C GLN A 90 -32.64 21.56 -1.22
N ASP A 91 -33.49 20.59 -0.88
CA ASP A 91 -34.94 20.58 -1.14
C ASP A 91 -35.49 19.16 -1.00
N GLY A 92 -36.27 18.93 0.05
CA GLY A 92 -36.95 17.68 0.30
C GLY A 92 -37.57 17.67 1.69
N GLY A 93 -38.65 18.44 1.86
CA GLY A 93 -39.52 18.39 3.04
C GLY A 93 -40.34 17.11 3.13
#